data_AF-A0A2V5M8Z0-F1
#
_entry.id   AF-A0A2V5M8Z0-F1
#
_cell.length_a   1.000
_cell.length_b   1.000
_cell.length_c   1.000
_cell.angle_alpha   90.00
_cell.angle_beta   90.00
_cell.angle_gamma   90.00
#
_symmetry.space_group_name_H-M   'P 1'
#
loop_
_entity.id
_entity.type
_entity.pdbx_description
1 polymer ?
#
loop_
_entity_poly.entity_id
_entity_poly.type
_entity_poly.pdbx_seq_one_letter_code
_entity_poly.pdbx_strand_id
1 'polypeptide(L)' 'MFSAIISSVEAGTGVGIVVDVLRHSFGNRVKLLHITPEPKPISVNIAGTKGRLSPVAEKFWQCAKEAASRK' A
#
# COMPACT_ATOMS: atom_id res chain seq x y z
N MET A 1 -6.19 -11.55 2.52
CA MET A 1 -7.37 -10.70 2.20
C MET A 1 -7.21 -9.96 0.88
N PHE A 2 -6.05 -9.36 0.54
CA PHE A 2 -5.81 -8.74 -0.78
C PHE A 2 -5.64 -9.74 -1.94
N SER A 3 -5.07 -10.92 -1.68
CA SER A 3 -4.84 -11.95 -2.70
C SER A 3 -6.12 -12.42 -3.42
N ALA A 4 -7.23 -12.54 -2.70
CA ALA A 4 -8.51 -12.94 -3.29
C ALA A 4 -9.03 -11.90 -4.30
N ILE A 5 -8.85 -10.61 -4.02
CA ILE A 5 -9.24 -9.53 -4.94
C ILE A 5 -8.38 -9.60 -6.21
N ILE A 6 -7.06 -9.77 -6.07
CA ILE A 6 -6.16 -9.95 -7.22
C ILE A 6 -6.59 -11.14 -8.06
N SER A 7 -6.83 -12.30 -7.43
CA SER A 7 -7.23 -13.51 -8.15
C SER A 7 -8.53 -13.34 -8.93
N SER A 8 -9.55 -12.69 -8.37
CA SER A 8 -10.81 -12.44 -9.08
C SER A 8 -10.63 -11.48 -10.28
N VAL A 9 -9.83 -10.42 -10.12
CA VAL A 9 -9.54 -9.49 -11.22
C VAL A 9 -8.73 -10.19 -12.32
N GLU A 10 -7.72 -10.98 -11.95
CA GLU A 10 -6.91 -11.74 -12.92
C GLU A 10 -7.70 -12.85 -13.62
N ALA A 11 -8.70 -13.44 -12.96
CA ALA A 11 -9.62 -14.41 -13.56
C ALA A 11 -10.68 -13.75 -14.46
N GLY A 12 -10.72 -12.42 -14.55
CA GLY A 12 -11.71 -11.70 -15.34
C GLY A 12 -13.12 -11.73 -14.74
N THR A 13 -13.26 -12.08 -13.46
CA THR A 13 -14.57 -12.20 -12.79
C THR A 13 -14.96 -10.95 -12.02
N GLY A 14 -14.13 -9.89 -12.03
CA GLY A 14 -14.44 -8.63 -11.38
C GLY A 14 -13.45 -7.51 -11.67
N VAL A 15 -13.69 -6.37 -11.04
CA VAL A 15 -12.84 -5.17 -11.05
C VAL A 15 -12.54 -4.75 -9.61
N GLY A 16 -11.41 -4.07 -9.39
CA GLY A 16 -11.00 -3.62 -8.06
C GLY A 16 -10.37 -2.24 -8.08
N ILE A 17 -10.51 -1.52 -6.97
CA ILE A 17 -9.80 -0.25 -6.72
C ILE A 17 -8.54 -0.58 -5.94
N VAL A 18 -7.40 -0.07 -6.41
CA VAL A 18 -6.08 -0.41 -5.88
C VAL A 18 -5.25 0.86 -5.73
N VAL A 19 -4.40 0.89 -4.71
CA VAL A 19 -3.41 1.97 -4.56
C VAL A 19 -2.21 1.67 -5.46
N ASP A 20 -1.64 2.71 -6.08
CA ASP A 20 -0.55 2.57 -7.06
C ASP A 20 0.68 1.84 -6.49
N VAL A 21 0.94 1.95 -5.18
CA VAL A 21 2.04 1.23 -4.51
C VAL A 21 1.93 -0.30 -4.61
N LEU A 22 0.73 -0.84 -4.85
CA LEU A 22 0.49 -2.27 -5.04
C LEU A 22 0.58 -2.72 -6.50
N ARG A 23 0.91 -1.82 -7.43
CA ARG A 23 1.03 -2.13 -8.86
C ARG A 23 1.97 -3.30 -9.14
N HIS A 24 3.05 -3.42 -8.37
CA HIS A 24 4.03 -4.50 -8.48
C HIS A 24 3.46 -5.90 -8.15
N SER A 25 2.31 -5.98 -7.48
CA SER A 25 1.68 -7.24 -7.09
C SER A 25 0.79 -7.86 -8.17
N PHE A 26 0.50 -7.15 -9.27
CA PHE A 26 -0.39 -7.63 -10.33
C PHE A 26 0.39 -8.25 -11.49
N GLY A 27 -0.11 -9.36 -12.02
CA GLY A 27 0.45 -9.97 -13.23
C GLY A 27 0.10 -9.20 -14.51
N ASN A 28 0.70 -9.63 -15.63
CA ASN A 28 0.57 -8.99 -16.96
C ASN A 28 -0.86 -9.03 -17.55
N ARG A 29 -1.82 -9.68 -16.88
CA ARG A 29 -3.21 -9.80 -17.33
C ARG A 29 -4.11 -8.69 -16.83
N VAL A 30 -3.64 -7.86 -15.89
CA VAL A 30 -4.43 -6.78 -15.29
C VAL A 30 -4.10 -5.45 -15.95
N LYS A 31 -5.13 -4.73 -16.40
CA LYS A 31 -5.00 -3.34 -16.84
C LYS A 31 -5.31 -2.40 -15.69
N LEU A 32 -4.37 -1.53 -15.34
CA LEU A 32 -4.59 -0.48 -14.36
C LEU A 32 -5.03 0.80 -15.06
N LEU A 33 -6.15 1.36 -14.59
CA LEU A 33 -6.71 2.61 -15.09
C LEU A 33 -6.68 3.65 -13.96
N HIS A 34 -6.25 4.86 -14.28
CA HIS A 34 -6.30 5.97 -13.35
C HIS A 34 -7.75 6.46 -13.20
N ILE A 35 -8.18 6.71 -11.97
CA ILE A 35 -9.55 7.13 -11.67
C ILE A 35 -9.62 8.66 -11.74
N THR A 36 -10.67 9.19 -12.37
CA THR A 36 -10.92 10.63 -12.46
C THR A 36 -12.35 10.93 -11.97
N PRO A 37 -12.54 11.92 -11.08
CA PRO A 37 -11.51 12.77 -10.45
C PRO A 37 -10.60 11.98 -9.50
N GLU A 38 -9.44 12.56 -9.17
CA GLU A 38 -8.49 11.96 -8.22
C GLU A 38 -9.23 11.62 -6.91
N PRO A 39 -9.17 10.36 -6.44
CA PRO A 39 -9.83 9.97 -5.19
C PRO A 39 -9.17 10.65 -3.99
N LYS A 40 -9.89 10.70 -2.87
CA LYS A 40 -9.30 11.18 -1.60
C LYS A 40 -8.08 10.31 -1.23
N PRO A 41 -6.92 10.91 -0.93
CA PRO A 41 -5.73 10.15 -0.55
C PRO A 41 -5.97 9.26 0.66
N ILE A 42 -5.50 8.02 0.59
CA ILE A 42 -5.51 7.07 1.70
C ILE A 42 -4.16 7.17 2.42
N SER A 43 -4.17 7.32 3.74
CA SER A 43 -2.95 7.37 4.54
C SER A 43 -2.52 5.98 4.98
N VAL A 44 -1.23 5.67 4.77
CA VAL A 44 -0.58 4.47 5.30
C VAL A 44 0.32 4.92 6.43
N ASN A 45 0.11 4.38 7.63
CA ASN A 45 0.80 4.80 8.84
C ASN A 45 1.42 3.59 9.55
N ILE A 46 2.50 3.83 10.29
CA ILE A 46 3.06 2.87 11.23
C ILE A 46 2.53 3.17 12.64
N ALA A 47 2.26 2.13 13.42
CA ALA A 47 1.82 2.25 14.81
C ALA A 47 2.79 1.49 15.73
N GLY A 48 3.01 2.02 16.92
CA GLY A 48 3.88 1.43 17.93
C GLY A 48 3.29 1.59 19.33
N THR A 49 3.76 0.79 20.28
CA THR A 49 3.34 0.87 21.67
C THR A 49 3.73 2.22 22.28
N LYS A 50 2.86 2.78 23.14
CA LYS A 50 3.18 3.97 23.92
C LYS A 50 4.29 3.63 24.93
N GLY A 51 5.49 4.18 24.73
CA GLY A 51 6.63 3.94 25.60
C GLY A 51 7.95 3.91 24.83
N ARG A 52 9.02 3.46 25.48
CA ARG A 52 10.31 3.22 24.85
C ARG A 52 10.19 2.03 23.90
N LEU A 53 10.63 2.18 22.66
CA LEU A 53 10.67 1.07 21.73
C LEU A 53 11.95 0.24 21.99
N SER A 54 12.08 -0.92 21.36
CA SER A 54 13.39 -1.55 21.31
C SER A 54 14.33 -0.70 20.44
N PRO A 55 15.66 -0.76 20.64
CA PRO A 55 16.60 -0.03 19.79
C PRO A 55 16.42 -0.30 18.29
N VAL A 56 16.02 -1.53 17.93
CA VAL A 56 15.71 -1.91 16.54
C VAL A 56 14.45 -1.21 16.03
N ALA A 57 13.39 -1.20 16.83
CA ALA A 57 12.14 -0.53 16.46
C ALA A 57 12.30 1.00 16.42
N GLU A 58 13.10 1.59 17.30
CA GLU A 58 13.50 3.01 17.22
C GLU A 58 14.22 3.32 15.91
N LYS A 59 15.20 2.50 15.51
CA LYS A 59 15.91 2.69 14.24
C LYS A 59 14.97 2.57 13.04
N PHE A 60 14.10 1.55 13.02
CA PHE A 60 13.09 1.39 11.98
C PHE A 60 12.16 2.61 11.91
N TRP A 61 11.69 3.12 13.06
CA TRP A 61 10.81 4.28 13.14
C TRP A 61 11.46 5.54 12.56
N GLN A 62 12.75 5.78 12.84
CA GLN A 62 13.48 6.91 12.26
C GLN A 62 13.64 6.76 10.74
N CYS A 63 14.06 5.59 10.25
CA CYS A 63 14.15 5.35 8.82
C CYS A 63 12.81 5.53 8.11
N ALA A 64 11.71 5.06 8.71
CA ALA A 64 10.36 5.23 8.16
C ALA A 64 9.96 6.71 8.08
N LYS A 65 10.29 7.52 9.10
CA LYS A 65 10.08 8.98 9.08
C LYS A 65 10.89 9.65 7.98
N GLU A 66 12.18 9.34 7.87
CA GLU A 66 13.04 9.90 6.83
C GLU A 66 12.54 9.55 5.43
N ALA A 67 12.11 8.31 5.21
CA ALA A 67 11.53 7.89 3.94
C ALA A 67 10.22 8.63 3.63
N ALA A 68 9.38 8.88 4.63
CA ALA A 68 8.14 9.64 4.48
C ALA A 68 8.39 11.13 4.20
N SER A 69 9.45 11.73 4.76
CA SER A 69 9.82 13.14 4.53
C SER A 69 10.44 13.41 3.15
N ARG A 70 10.93 12.38 2.46
CA ARG A 70 11.55 12.49 1.12
C ARG A 70 10.53 12.38 -0.02
N LYS A 71 9.24 12.33 0.31
CA LYS A 71 8.14 12.17 -0.64
C LYS A 71 7.60 13.52 -1.12
#